data_AF-A0A7C2HGK1-F1
#
_entry.id   AF-A0A7C2HGK1-F1
#
_cell.length_a   1.000
_cell.length_b   1.000
_cell.length_c   1.000
_cell.angle_alpha   90.00
_cell.angle_beta   90.00
_cell.angle_gamma   90.00
#
_symmetry.space_group_name_H-M   'P 1'
#
loop_
_entity.id
_entity.type
_entity.pdbx_description
1 polymer ?
#
loop_
_entity_poly.entity_id
_entity_poly.type
_entity_poly.pdbx_seq_one_letter_code
_entity_poly.pdbx_strand_id
1 'polypeptide(L)'
;MSLPMKRPILTRRRKKQLIPPSWRLWLEKRWQLLRGQWWFHLGAFALWRGRYQKAAQWLEKALALLGENAFLRMQLAWAHWHLGHPVTARFHALRATEQMPSHAPAWVFAGKVLALRGKWSEAERALRQALLLAPDNFVAGSWLALVLFQTQRPQEALNLLRRLPVVDDAYLQARLVLHLERLVSERGERGELFLPPPPRWAQWMGLKRVLGWLCRWRGERLLEDGAWDAAARWLYWASSLRPHDLWARLHLAIALIEGGHLRQAEQLIAAIPAETPEGRLLLAILWARQRRPMEALAALNRCDPQHPLVRYYTALAWHWLGETERACISYLEPLYREDPASLRVRLSELLRWLNEP
;
A
#
# COMPACT_ATOMS: atom_id res chain seq x y z
N MET A 1 30.84 93.81 34.97
CA MET A 1 29.56 93.09 35.13
C MET A 1 29.40 92.11 33.97
N SER A 2 29.80 90.86 34.18
CA SER A 2 29.83 89.79 33.18
C SER A 2 28.68 88.81 33.47
N LEU A 3 27.64 88.80 32.64
CA LEU A 3 26.57 87.81 32.67
C LEU A 3 26.99 86.60 31.82
N PRO A 4 27.06 85.37 32.37
CA PRO A 4 27.35 84.19 31.56
C PRO A 4 26.08 83.68 30.85
N MET A 5 26.15 83.53 29.53
CA MET A 5 25.15 82.83 28.73
C MET A 5 25.08 81.35 29.13
N LYS A 6 23.96 80.94 29.75
CA LYS A 6 23.63 79.52 29.94
C LYS A 6 23.21 78.90 28.60
N ARG A 7 24.07 78.04 28.03
CA ARG A 7 23.68 77.11 26.95
C ARG A 7 22.64 76.12 27.50
N PRO A 8 21.54 75.83 26.80
CA PRO A 8 20.58 74.84 27.27
C PRO A 8 21.19 73.44 27.16
N ILE A 9 21.30 72.78 28.31
CA ILE A 9 21.67 71.37 28.43
C ILE A 9 20.55 70.55 27.79
N LEU A 10 20.77 70.04 26.59
CA LEU A 10 19.93 69.02 25.96
C LEU A 10 19.98 67.76 26.85
N THR A 11 19.00 67.63 27.73
CA THR A 11 18.87 66.49 28.62
C THR A 11 18.73 65.20 27.81
N ARG A 12 19.50 64.18 28.19
CA ARG A 12 19.52 62.79 27.69
C ARG A 12 18.16 62.04 27.77
N ARG A 13 17.03 62.73 28.02
CA ARG A 13 15.72 62.15 28.34
C ARG A 13 14.79 61.87 27.14
N ARG A 14 15.24 62.10 25.89
CA ARG A 14 14.45 61.82 24.67
C ARG A 14 14.91 60.59 23.86
N LYS A 15 15.49 59.57 24.50
CA LYS A 15 15.79 58.26 23.86
C LYS A 15 15.02 57.08 24.48
N LYS A 16 13.77 57.29 24.91
CA LYS A 16 12.89 56.20 25.37
C LYS A 16 11.53 56.27 24.70
N GLN A 17 11.51 56.11 23.38
CA GLN A 17 10.39 55.54 22.59
C GLN A 17 10.88 55.39 21.14
N LEU A 18 11.84 54.48 20.92
CA LEU A 18 12.48 54.26 19.62
C LEU A 18 11.60 53.54 18.59
N ILE A 19 10.41 53.06 18.97
CA ILE A 19 9.53 52.31 18.08
C ILE A 19 8.11 52.81 18.33
N PRO A 20 7.42 53.33 17.29
CA PRO A 20 6.03 53.74 17.40
C PRO A 20 5.15 52.57 17.90
N PRO A 21 4.06 52.83 18.65
CA PRO A 21 3.17 51.78 19.16
C PRO A 21 2.65 50.86 18.05
N SER A 22 2.33 51.43 16.88
CA SER A 22 1.92 50.69 15.68
C SER A 22 2.97 49.70 15.17
N TRP A 23 4.24 50.09 15.21
CA TRP A 23 5.37 49.22 14.84
C TRP A 23 5.61 48.12 15.87
N ARG A 24 5.39 48.37 17.17
CA ARG A 24 5.47 47.32 18.20
C ARG A 24 4.40 46.25 18.01
N LEU A 25 3.14 46.68 17.83
CA LEU A 25 2.02 45.79 17.52
C LEU A 25 2.27 44.99 16.22
N TRP A 26 2.81 45.65 15.18
CA TRP A 26 3.15 44.98 13.93
C TRP A 26 4.28 43.95 14.10
N LEU A 27 5.35 44.30 14.83
CA LEU A 27 6.47 43.40 15.13
C LEU A 27 6.02 42.22 15.99
N GLU A 28 5.20 42.43 17.01
CA GLU A 28 4.64 41.37 17.86
C GLU A 28 3.77 40.40 17.05
N LYS A 29 2.88 40.92 16.20
CA LYS A 29 2.05 40.09 15.32
C LYS A 29 2.92 39.29 14.33
N ARG A 30 3.94 39.90 13.75
CA ARG A 30 4.85 39.24 12.82
C ARG A 30 5.73 38.20 13.50
N TRP A 31 6.18 38.47 14.73
CA TRP A 31 6.91 37.51 15.56
C TRP A 31 6.04 36.32 15.93
N GLN A 32 4.78 36.53 16.31
CA GLN A 32 3.83 35.44 16.59
C GLN A 32 3.59 34.55 15.37
N LEU A 33 3.45 35.13 14.18
CA LEU A 33 3.32 34.38 12.93
C LEU A 33 4.56 33.54 12.61
N LEU A 34 5.76 34.13 12.69
CA LEU A 34 7.02 33.41 12.48
C LEU A 34 7.20 32.29 13.51
N ARG A 35 6.87 32.57 14.77
CA ARG A 35 6.92 31.58 15.85
C ARG A 35 5.92 30.44 15.59
N GLY A 36 4.72 30.76 15.14
CA GLY A 36 3.71 29.76 14.73
C GLY A 36 4.20 28.88 13.59
N GLN A 37 4.80 29.46 12.54
CA GLN A 37 5.39 28.72 11.43
C GLN A 37 6.55 27.82 11.90
N TRP A 38 7.38 28.31 12.81
CA TRP A 38 8.47 27.53 13.39
C TRP A 38 7.96 26.31 14.17
N TRP A 39 6.95 26.48 15.02
CA TRP A 39 6.28 25.37 15.71
C TRP A 39 5.65 24.37 14.73
N PHE A 40 5.08 24.85 13.64
CA PHE A 40 4.51 24.01 12.59
C PHE A 40 5.60 23.15 11.92
N HIS A 41 6.73 23.72 11.52
CA HIS A 41 7.83 22.97 10.92
C HIS A 41 8.44 21.95 11.89
N LEU A 42 8.59 22.32 13.17
CA LEU A 42 9.01 21.36 14.21
C LEU A 42 8.01 20.21 14.36
N GLY A 43 6.71 20.52 14.40
CA GLY A 43 5.63 19.54 14.47
C GLY A 43 5.64 18.57 13.29
N ALA A 44 5.75 19.10 12.07
CA ALA A 44 5.86 18.30 10.85
C ALA A 44 7.11 17.41 10.86
N PHE A 45 8.25 17.93 11.32
CA PHE A 45 9.48 17.15 11.45
C PHE A 45 9.35 16.02 12.50
N ALA A 46 8.65 16.27 13.61
CA ALA A 46 8.34 15.23 14.58
C ALA A 46 7.42 14.14 14.03
N LEU A 47 6.43 14.50 13.21
CA LEU A 47 5.59 13.52 12.50
C LEU A 47 6.42 12.63 11.59
N TRP A 48 7.32 13.24 10.81
CA TRP A 48 8.21 12.49 9.93
C TRP A 48 9.12 11.52 10.69
N ARG A 49 9.55 11.87 11.90
CA ARG A 49 10.30 10.97 12.80
C ARG A 49 9.43 10.02 13.63
N GLY A 50 8.12 9.95 13.39
CA GLY A 50 7.19 9.07 14.12
C GLY A 50 6.97 9.46 15.59
N ARG A 51 7.38 10.65 16.02
CA ARG A 51 7.21 11.13 17.41
C ARG A 51 5.86 11.83 17.57
N TYR A 52 4.79 11.08 17.42
CA TYR A 52 3.42 11.60 17.31
C TYR A 52 2.98 12.48 18.50
N GLN A 53 3.42 12.16 19.72
CA GLN A 53 3.02 12.92 20.91
C GLN A 53 3.64 14.32 20.96
N LYS A 54 4.93 14.42 20.62
CA LYS A 54 5.61 15.73 20.49
C LYS A 54 5.07 16.52 19.31
N ALA A 55 4.78 15.84 18.20
CA ALA A 55 4.17 16.45 17.04
C ALA A 55 2.83 17.11 17.38
N ALA A 56 1.92 16.39 18.06
CA ALA A 56 0.62 16.93 18.46
C ALA A 56 0.78 18.21 19.32
N GLN A 57 1.64 18.18 20.35
CA GLN A 57 1.88 19.33 21.22
C GLN A 57 2.42 20.55 20.47
N TRP A 58 3.36 20.37 19.54
CA TRP A 58 3.92 21.48 18.77
C TRP A 58 2.94 22.02 17.73
N LEU A 59 2.18 21.15 17.09
CA LEU A 59 1.14 21.55 16.16
C LEU A 59 -0.02 22.27 16.88
N GLU A 60 -0.43 21.86 18.08
CA GLU A 60 -1.43 22.59 18.88
C GLU A 60 -0.97 24.02 19.22
N LYS A 61 0.31 24.18 19.60
CA LYS A 61 0.92 25.51 19.81
C LYS A 61 0.94 26.34 18.53
N ALA A 62 1.21 25.70 17.39
CA ALA A 62 1.16 26.36 16.10
C ALA A 62 -0.27 26.77 15.73
N LEU A 63 -1.29 25.93 16.00
CA LEU A 63 -2.70 26.23 15.76
C LEU A 63 -3.16 27.45 16.57
N ALA A 64 -2.72 27.56 17.83
CA ALA A 64 -3.05 28.69 18.70
C ALA A 64 -2.51 30.04 18.18
N LEU A 65 -1.40 30.03 17.42
CA LEU A 65 -0.73 31.24 16.91
C LEU A 65 -1.08 31.57 15.47
N LEU A 66 -1.23 30.54 14.62
CA LEU A 66 -1.54 30.68 13.19
C LEU A 66 -3.06 30.69 12.91
N GLY A 67 -3.87 30.32 13.90
CA GLY A 67 -5.31 30.25 13.79
C GLY A 67 -5.79 29.09 12.93
N GLU A 68 -6.97 29.28 12.35
CA GLU A 68 -7.71 28.33 11.51
C GLU A 68 -6.93 27.96 10.22
N ASN A 69 -5.98 27.03 10.31
CA ASN A 69 -5.22 26.50 9.17
C ASN A 69 -5.51 25.02 8.92
N ALA A 70 -6.11 24.72 7.77
CA ALA A 70 -6.54 23.37 7.40
C ALA A 70 -5.38 22.39 7.19
N PHE A 71 -4.23 22.83 6.68
CA PHE A 71 -3.06 21.96 6.55
C PHE A 71 -2.54 21.54 7.92
N LEU A 72 -2.50 22.48 8.87
CA LEU A 72 -2.11 22.22 10.24
C LEU A 72 -3.09 21.28 10.95
N ARG A 73 -4.40 21.47 10.74
CA ARG A 73 -5.45 20.56 11.25
C ARG A 73 -5.31 19.14 10.67
N MET A 74 -4.96 19.00 9.39
CA MET A 74 -4.68 17.69 8.79
C MET A 74 -3.48 16.99 9.45
N GLN A 75 -2.40 17.72 9.72
CA GLN A 75 -1.22 17.19 10.43
C GLN A 75 -1.55 16.80 11.89
N LEU A 76 -2.36 17.59 12.59
CA LEU A 76 -2.87 17.24 13.93
C LEU A 76 -3.72 15.98 13.90
N ALA A 77 -4.61 15.88 12.92
CA ALA A 77 -5.44 14.71 12.76
C ALA A 77 -4.60 13.44 12.55
N TRP A 78 -3.50 13.53 11.80
CA TRP A 78 -2.54 12.44 11.62
C TRP A 78 -1.81 12.08 12.92
N ALA A 79 -1.33 13.08 13.66
CA ALA A 79 -0.69 12.87 14.95
C ALA A 79 -1.62 12.12 15.92
N HIS A 80 -2.87 12.59 16.06
CA HIS A 80 -3.86 11.98 16.96
C HIS A 80 -4.33 10.60 16.52
N TRP A 81 -4.37 10.32 15.21
CA TRP A 81 -4.64 8.98 14.71
C TRP A 81 -3.60 7.98 15.24
N HIS A 82 -2.32 8.27 15.07
CA HIS A 82 -1.24 7.39 15.52
C HIS A 82 -1.09 7.31 17.04
N LEU A 83 -1.61 8.29 17.78
CA LEU A 83 -1.69 8.25 19.24
C LEU A 83 -2.86 7.41 19.77
N GLY A 84 -3.70 6.85 18.90
CA GLY A 84 -4.88 6.12 19.35
C GLY A 84 -5.96 7.04 19.91
N HIS A 85 -6.05 8.29 19.44
CA HIS A 85 -7.13 9.24 19.76
C HIS A 85 -8.02 9.50 18.53
N PRO A 86 -8.84 8.54 18.06
CA PRO A 86 -9.39 8.67 16.74
C PRO A 86 -10.63 9.60 16.68
N VAL A 87 -11.12 10.12 17.83
CA VAL A 87 -12.25 11.08 17.90
C VAL A 87 -11.72 12.47 17.56
N THR A 88 -10.62 12.86 18.21
CA THR A 88 -9.93 14.12 17.95
C THR A 88 -9.36 14.13 16.53
N ALA A 89 -8.83 13.01 16.06
CA ALA A 89 -8.40 12.85 14.67
C ALA A 89 -9.54 13.16 13.67
N ARG A 90 -10.72 12.57 13.87
CA ARG A 90 -11.89 12.83 13.01
C ARG A 90 -12.33 14.30 13.07
N PHE A 91 -12.36 14.88 14.27
CA PHE A 91 -12.74 16.28 14.46
C PHE A 91 -11.84 17.22 13.65
N HIS A 92 -10.52 17.07 13.77
CA HIS A 92 -9.57 17.90 13.03
C HIS A 92 -9.62 17.65 11.53
N ALA A 93 -9.84 16.41 11.09
CA ALA A 93 -9.96 16.06 9.67
C ALA A 93 -11.20 16.70 9.02
N LEU A 94 -12.38 16.62 9.66
CA LEU A 94 -13.60 17.23 9.14
C LEU A 94 -13.51 18.76 9.11
N ARG A 95 -12.95 19.36 10.17
CA ARG A 95 -12.72 20.81 10.21
C ARG A 95 -11.76 21.28 9.11
N ALA A 96 -10.78 20.46 8.73
CA ALA A 96 -9.92 20.78 7.59
C ALA A 96 -10.69 20.80 6.25
N THR A 97 -11.66 19.88 6.07
CA THR A 97 -12.51 19.86 4.85
C THR A 97 -13.47 21.04 4.76
N GLU A 98 -14.00 21.53 5.88
CA GLU A 98 -14.87 22.72 5.92
C GLU A 98 -14.11 24.00 5.52
N GLN A 99 -12.85 24.10 5.93
CA GLN A 99 -12.01 25.26 5.66
C GLN A 99 -11.42 25.29 4.25
N MET A 100 -11.16 24.12 3.68
CA MET A 100 -10.63 23.98 2.32
C MET A 100 -11.48 23.00 1.51
N PRO A 101 -12.72 23.39 1.13
CA PRO A 101 -13.64 22.51 0.43
C PRO A 101 -13.12 22.08 -0.95
N SER A 102 -12.23 22.86 -1.57
CA SER A 102 -11.59 22.56 -2.86
C SER A 102 -10.23 21.84 -2.73
N HIS A 103 -9.80 21.45 -1.52
CA HIS A 103 -8.51 20.78 -1.32
C HIS A 103 -8.67 19.26 -1.20
N ALA A 104 -8.39 18.55 -2.29
CA ALA A 104 -8.54 17.09 -2.36
C ALA A 104 -7.83 16.31 -1.23
N PRO A 105 -6.58 16.63 -0.83
CA PRO A 105 -5.89 15.90 0.25
C PRO A 105 -6.62 15.92 1.60
N ALA A 106 -7.32 17.01 1.93
CA ALA A 106 -8.11 17.09 3.18
C ALA A 106 -9.28 16.09 3.15
N TRP A 107 -9.96 15.97 2.00
CA TRP A 107 -11.04 15.01 1.80
C TRP A 107 -10.53 13.55 1.82
N VAL A 108 -9.38 13.27 1.22
CA VAL A 108 -8.72 11.95 1.31
C VAL A 108 -8.46 11.58 2.76
N PHE A 109 -7.87 12.52 3.51
CA PHE A 109 -7.52 12.30 4.90
C PHE A 109 -8.75 12.04 5.77
N ALA A 110 -9.80 12.86 5.63
CA ALA A 110 -11.07 12.66 6.33
C ALA A 110 -11.70 11.31 6.00
N GLY A 111 -11.72 10.96 4.71
CA GLY A 111 -12.20 9.66 4.23
C GLY A 111 -11.47 8.48 4.84
N LYS A 112 -10.12 8.54 4.89
CA LYS A 112 -9.28 7.52 5.54
C LYS A 112 -9.62 7.33 7.01
N VAL A 113 -9.67 8.42 7.79
CA VAL A 113 -9.99 8.37 9.23
C VAL A 113 -11.39 7.81 9.48
N LEU A 114 -12.37 8.18 8.64
CA LEU A 114 -13.74 7.67 8.72
C LEU A 114 -13.83 6.18 8.39
N ALA A 115 -13.10 5.72 7.35
CA ALA A 115 -13.05 4.32 6.95
C ALA A 115 -12.46 3.45 8.07
N LEU A 116 -11.34 3.89 8.66
CA LEU A 116 -10.70 3.16 9.76
C LEU A 116 -11.55 3.12 11.04
N ARG A 117 -12.52 4.04 11.16
CA ARG A 117 -13.52 4.08 12.24
C ARG A 117 -14.77 3.23 11.95
N GLY A 118 -14.83 2.55 10.81
CA GLY A 118 -16.00 1.81 10.35
C GLY A 118 -17.19 2.68 9.94
N LYS A 119 -16.98 4.00 9.77
CA LYS A 119 -18.01 4.94 9.29
C LYS A 119 -18.04 4.93 7.76
N TRP A 120 -18.43 3.80 7.19
CA TRP A 120 -18.31 3.50 5.76
C TRP A 120 -19.04 4.51 4.86
N SER A 121 -20.27 4.89 5.20
CA SER A 121 -21.07 5.83 4.40
C SER A 121 -20.47 7.24 4.36
N GLU A 122 -20.02 7.76 5.51
CA GLU A 122 -19.35 9.06 5.58
C GLU A 122 -17.99 9.04 4.86
N ALA A 123 -17.25 7.94 5.02
CA ALA A 123 -15.97 7.74 4.35
C ALA A 123 -16.11 7.77 2.84
N GLU A 124 -17.10 7.03 2.30
CA GLU A 124 -17.40 7.03 0.87
C GLU A 124 -17.68 8.44 0.36
N ARG A 125 -18.54 9.20 1.05
CA ARG A 125 -18.86 10.57 0.63
C ARG A 125 -17.62 11.45 0.56
N ALA A 126 -16.76 11.39 1.58
CA ALA A 126 -15.52 12.17 1.62
C ALA A 126 -14.54 11.76 0.51
N LEU A 127 -14.39 10.45 0.25
CA LEU A 127 -13.48 9.94 -0.77
C LEU A 127 -13.98 10.22 -2.19
N ARG A 128 -15.30 10.18 -2.43
CA ARG A 128 -15.89 10.61 -3.71
C ARG A 128 -15.65 12.10 -3.95
N GLN A 129 -15.79 12.96 -2.93
CA GLN A 129 -15.43 14.38 -3.05
C GLN A 129 -13.95 14.58 -3.40
N ALA A 130 -13.06 13.81 -2.78
CA ALA A 130 -11.65 13.85 -3.12
C ALA A 130 -11.38 13.49 -4.60
N LEU A 131 -12.05 12.46 -5.11
CA LEU A 131 -11.93 12.04 -6.51
C LEU A 131 -12.61 13.02 -7.50
N LEU A 132 -13.65 13.73 -7.09
CA LEU A 132 -14.22 14.81 -7.91
C LEU A 132 -13.21 15.95 -8.12
N LEU A 133 -12.44 16.27 -7.08
CA LEU A 133 -11.42 17.33 -7.12
C LEU A 133 -10.11 16.87 -7.77
N ALA A 134 -9.75 15.60 -7.59
CA ALA A 134 -8.55 14.99 -8.15
C ALA A 134 -8.87 13.57 -8.66
N PRO A 135 -9.35 13.43 -9.91
CA PRO A 135 -9.80 12.15 -10.48
C PRO A 135 -8.72 11.06 -10.50
N ASP A 136 -7.46 11.45 -10.68
CA ASP A 136 -6.32 10.52 -10.78
C ASP A 136 -5.69 10.20 -9.41
N ASN A 137 -6.31 10.62 -8.30
CA ASN A 137 -5.78 10.38 -6.96
C ASN A 137 -5.98 8.92 -6.56
N PHE A 138 -4.94 8.10 -6.80
CA PHE A 138 -4.95 6.69 -6.44
C PHE A 138 -5.24 6.44 -4.97
N VAL A 139 -4.65 7.24 -4.05
CA VAL A 139 -4.88 7.05 -2.61
C VAL A 139 -6.37 7.19 -2.28
N ALA A 140 -7.03 8.23 -2.81
CA ALA A 140 -8.48 8.42 -2.64
C ALA A 140 -9.27 7.22 -3.18
N GLY A 141 -8.92 6.76 -4.38
CA GLY A 141 -9.60 5.65 -5.03
C GLY A 141 -9.36 4.29 -4.39
N SER A 142 -8.17 4.02 -3.87
CA SER A 142 -7.86 2.81 -3.12
C SER A 142 -8.62 2.73 -1.80
N TRP A 143 -8.68 3.84 -1.05
CA TRP A 143 -9.52 3.90 0.16
C TRP A 143 -11.00 3.75 -0.19
N LEU A 144 -11.46 4.33 -1.31
CA LEU A 144 -12.84 4.17 -1.74
C LEU A 144 -13.12 2.72 -2.12
N ALA A 145 -12.22 2.07 -2.85
CA ALA A 145 -12.32 0.65 -3.17
C ALA A 145 -12.39 -0.22 -1.91
N LEU A 146 -11.58 0.07 -0.88
CA LEU A 146 -11.67 -0.60 0.42
C LEU A 146 -13.05 -0.44 1.07
N VAL A 147 -13.58 0.79 1.10
CA VAL A 147 -14.91 1.07 1.63
C VAL A 147 -15.99 0.32 0.83
N LEU A 148 -15.85 0.25 -0.49
CA LEU A 148 -16.76 -0.49 -1.37
C LEU A 148 -16.69 -2.00 -1.13
N PHE A 149 -15.50 -2.58 -0.91
CA PHE A 149 -15.36 -3.99 -0.51
C PHE A 149 -16.03 -4.29 0.83
N GLN A 150 -15.96 -3.38 1.81
CA GLN A 150 -16.60 -3.54 3.13
C GLN A 150 -18.11 -3.38 3.08
N THR A 151 -18.60 -2.59 2.12
CA THR A 151 -20.05 -2.34 1.91
C THR A 151 -20.65 -3.25 0.85
N GLN A 152 -20.01 -4.40 0.56
CA GLN A 152 -20.50 -5.44 -0.36
C GLN A 152 -20.77 -4.95 -1.79
N ARG A 153 -20.01 -3.95 -2.26
CA ARG A 153 -20.04 -3.43 -3.64
C ARG A 153 -18.72 -3.69 -4.38
N PRO A 154 -18.27 -4.96 -4.49
CA PRO A 154 -16.96 -5.27 -5.09
C PRO A 154 -16.87 -4.86 -6.56
N GLN A 155 -17.95 -4.97 -7.34
CA GLN A 155 -17.91 -4.66 -8.76
C GLN A 155 -17.63 -3.17 -9.04
N GLU A 156 -18.18 -2.28 -8.22
CA GLU A 156 -17.88 -0.85 -8.31
C GLU A 156 -16.42 -0.56 -7.93
N ALA A 157 -15.91 -1.25 -6.91
CA ALA A 157 -14.51 -1.14 -6.49
C ALA A 157 -13.54 -1.56 -7.59
N LEU A 158 -13.81 -2.69 -8.26
CA LEU A 158 -13.00 -3.20 -9.37
C LEU A 158 -12.98 -2.22 -10.56
N ASN A 159 -14.15 -1.68 -10.92
CA ASN A 159 -14.26 -0.69 -11.98
C ASN A 159 -13.49 0.60 -11.69
N LEU A 160 -13.47 1.03 -10.42
CA LEU A 160 -12.71 2.18 -9.96
C LEU A 160 -11.20 1.93 -10.03
N LEU A 161 -10.73 0.84 -9.42
CA LEU A 161 -9.30 0.49 -9.37
C LEU A 161 -8.70 0.34 -10.77
N ARG A 162 -9.47 -0.15 -11.74
CA ARG A 162 -9.03 -0.28 -13.15
C ARG A 162 -8.65 1.04 -13.80
N ARG A 163 -9.31 2.14 -13.41
CA ARG A 163 -9.11 3.45 -14.03
C ARG A 163 -7.95 4.23 -13.43
N LEU A 164 -7.45 3.78 -12.28
CA LEU A 164 -6.47 4.53 -11.51
C LEU A 164 -5.06 3.98 -11.74
N PRO A 165 -4.06 4.85 -11.92
CA PRO A 165 -2.66 4.42 -11.97
C PRO A 165 -2.25 3.92 -10.58
N VAL A 166 -1.66 2.73 -10.50
CA VAL A 166 -1.21 2.17 -9.21
C VAL A 166 -0.07 3.00 -8.63
N VAL A 167 -0.24 3.55 -7.41
CA VAL A 167 0.74 4.41 -6.71
C VAL A 167 1.39 3.67 -5.53
N ASP A 168 2.60 4.11 -5.16
CA ASP A 168 3.54 3.57 -4.17
C ASP A 168 3.14 3.70 -2.67
N ASP A 169 1.97 3.21 -2.27
CA ASP A 169 1.67 2.96 -0.85
C ASP A 169 1.65 1.44 -0.57
N ALA A 170 2.73 0.96 0.05
CA ALA A 170 2.98 -0.44 0.38
C ALA A 170 1.81 -1.12 1.10
N TYR A 171 1.32 -0.44 2.14
CA TYR A 171 0.33 -0.99 3.05
C TYR A 171 -1.05 -1.03 2.37
N LEU A 172 -1.40 0.01 1.60
CA LEU A 172 -2.63 0.01 0.84
C LEU A 172 -2.64 -1.03 -0.28
N GLN A 173 -1.54 -1.18 -1.01
CA GLN A 173 -1.41 -2.21 -2.04
C GLN A 173 -1.54 -3.61 -1.44
N ALA A 174 -0.81 -3.90 -0.36
CA ALA A 174 -0.89 -5.18 0.36
C ALA A 174 -2.33 -5.51 0.75
N ARG A 175 -3.05 -4.53 1.31
CA ARG A 175 -4.44 -4.69 1.73
C ARG A 175 -5.38 -4.93 0.55
N LEU A 176 -5.21 -4.19 -0.55
CA LEU A 176 -6.01 -4.38 -1.76
C LEU A 176 -5.77 -5.76 -2.37
N VAL A 177 -4.51 -6.21 -2.47
CA VAL A 177 -4.16 -7.53 -2.97
C VAL A 177 -4.88 -8.63 -2.17
N LEU A 178 -4.87 -8.56 -0.83
CA LEU A 178 -5.59 -9.53 0.00
C LEU A 178 -7.11 -9.53 -0.26
N HIS A 179 -7.73 -8.35 -0.42
CA HIS A 179 -9.16 -8.27 -0.74
C HIS A 179 -9.49 -8.80 -2.15
N LEU A 180 -8.61 -8.59 -3.12
CA LEU A 180 -8.80 -9.14 -4.47
C LEU A 180 -8.59 -10.65 -4.50
N GLU A 181 -7.60 -11.17 -3.77
CA GLU A 181 -7.43 -12.63 -3.58
C GLU A 181 -8.67 -13.25 -2.95
N ARG A 182 -9.30 -12.54 -2.01
CA ARG A 182 -10.60 -12.96 -1.47
C ARG A 182 -11.64 -13.16 -2.55
N LEU A 183 -11.84 -12.15 -3.40
CA LEU A 183 -12.82 -12.20 -4.50
C LEU A 183 -12.48 -13.27 -5.53
N VAL A 184 -11.21 -13.41 -5.89
CA VAL A 184 -10.74 -14.45 -6.81
C VAL A 184 -11.08 -15.83 -6.26
N SER A 185 -10.84 -16.05 -4.97
CA SER A 185 -11.15 -17.31 -4.31
C SER A 185 -12.66 -17.57 -4.18
N GLU A 186 -13.50 -16.51 -4.11
CA GLU A 186 -14.97 -16.65 -4.20
C GLU A 186 -15.44 -17.01 -5.61
N ARG A 187 -14.77 -16.47 -6.64
CA ARG A 187 -15.05 -16.81 -8.04
C ARG A 187 -14.67 -18.25 -8.38
N GLY A 188 -13.69 -18.80 -7.66
CA GLY A 188 -13.26 -20.19 -7.77
C GLY A 188 -12.12 -20.41 -8.76
N GLU A 189 -11.86 -21.69 -9.05
CA GLU A 189 -10.79 -22.13 -9.94
C GLU A 189 -11.13 -21.84 -11.41
N ARG A 190 -10.13 -21.45 -12.21
CA ARG A 190 -10.27 -21.40 -13.68
C ARG A 190 -10.31 -22.83 -14.24
N GLY A 191 -10.99 -23.02 -15.37
CA GLY A 191 -11.05 -24.32 -16.06
C GLY A 191 -9.66 -24.84 -16.42
N GLU A 192 -9.55 -26.11 -16.78
CA GLU A 192 -8.27 -26.72 -17.15
C GLU A 192 -7.55 -25.97 -18.28
N LEU A 193 -6.27 -25.68 -18.07
CA LEU A 193 -5.44 -25.05 -19.09
C LEU A 193 -5.03 -26.10 -20.12
N PHE A 194 -5.28 -25.83 -21.40
CA PHE A 194 -4.78 -26.66 -22.48
C PHE A 194 -3.25 -26.47 -22.64
N LEU A 195 -2.51 -27.57 -22.42
CA LEU A 195 -1.05 -27.62 -22.54
C LEU A 195 -0.67 -28.47 -23.77
N PRO A 196 -0.37 -27.85 -24.92
CA PRO A 196 -0.05 -28.61 -26.13
C PRO A 196 1.31 -29.32 -25.97
N PRO A 197 1.45 -30.57 -26.44
CA PRO A 197 2.74 -31.24 -26.45
C PRO A 197 3.73 -30.52 -27.40
N PRO A 198 5.05 -30.60 -27.14
CA PRO A 198 6.04 -30.01 -28.02
C PRO A 198 5.99 -30.67 -29.41
N PRO A 199 6.15 -29.90 -30.50
CA PRO A 199 6.08 -30.43 -31.86
C PRO A 199 7.17 -31.49 -32.10
N ARG A 200 6.91 -32.45 -32.99
CA ARG A 200 7.80 -33.62 -33.21
C ARG A 200 9.25 -33.24 -33.52
N TRP A 201 9.48 -32.18 -34.28
CA TRP A 201 10.83 -31.71 -34.62
C TRP A 201 11.61 -31.22 -33.38
N ALA A 202 10.94 -30.71 -32.35
CA ALA A 202 11.58 -30.24 -31.12
C ALA A 202 12.05 -31.40 -30.22
N GLN A 203 11.56 -32.62 -30.46
CA GLN A 203 11.92 -33.81 -29.70
C GLN A 203 13.23 -34.46 -30.17
N TRP A 204 13.82 -33.96 -31.25
CA TRP A 204 15.06 -34.50 -31.82
C TRP A 204 16.22 -34.37 -30.82
N MET A 205 16.97 -35.45 -30.60
CA MET A 205 17.93 -35.60 -29.48
C MET A 205 18.93 -34.43 -29.35
N GLY A 206 19.48 -33.94 -30.46
CA GLY A 206 20.44 -32.82 -30.45
C GLY A 206 19.83 -31.48 -30.05
N LEU A 207 18.55 -31.25 -30.36
CA LEU A 207 17.84 -30.00 -30.09
C LEU A 207 17.11 -30.01 -28.75
N LYS A 208 16.71 -31.19 -28.25
CA LYS A 208 15.89 -31.39 -27.06
C LYS A 208 16.45 -30.68 -25.81
N ARG A 209 17.76 -30.74 -25.61
CA ARG A 209 18.43 -30.09 -24.46
C ARG A 209 18.39 -28.56 -24.57
N VAL A 210 18.78 -28.03 -25.72
CA VAL A 210 18.84 -26.57 -25.97
C VAL A 210 17.45 -25.96 -25.97
N LEU A 211 16.51 -26.55 -26.71
CA LEU A 211 15.12 -26.11 -26.74
C LEU A 211 14.47 -26.22 -25.37
N GLY A 212 14.72 -27.32 -24.64
CA GLY A 212 14.22 -27.45 -23.29
C GLY A 212 14.72 -26.32 -22.38
N TRP A 213 16.00 -25.93 -22.47
CA TRP A 213 16.56 -24.82 -21.71
C TRP A 213 15.96 -23.47 -22.11
N LEU A 214 15.86 -23.20 -23.42
CA LEU A 214 15.24 -21.98 -23.96
C LEU A 214 13.78 -21.84 -23.54
N CYS A 215 13.01 -22.94 -23.58
CA CYS A 215 11.62 -22.96 -23.14
C CYS A 215 11.51 -22.65 -21.64
N ARG A 216 12.43 -23.19 -20.81
CA ARG A 216 12.45 -22.89 -19.39
C ARG A 216 12.75 -21.42 -19.14
N TRP A 217 13.81 -20.90 -19.76
CA TRP A 217 14.18 -19.48 -19.65
C TRP A 217 13.06 -18.55 -20.12
N ARG A 218 12.41 -18.86 -21.25
CA ARG A 218 11.28 -18.10 -21.76
C ARG A 218 10.10 -18.12 -20.79
N GLY A 219 9.83 -19.28 -20.19
CA GLY A 219 8.80 -19.47 -19.17
C GLY A 219 9.08 -18.65 -17.91
N GLU A 220 10.32 -18.69 -17.40
CA GLU A 220 10.75 -17.90 -16.23
C GLU A 220 10.53 -16.40 -16.46
N ARG A 221 10.90 -15.86 -17.63
CA ARG A 221 10.61 -14.45 -17.97
C ARG A 221 9.12 -14.13 -17.97
N LEU A 222 8.29 -15.05 -18.48
CA LEU A 222 6.83 -14.86 -18.48
C LEU A 222 6.22 -14.93 -17.07
N LEU A 223 6.84 -15.66 -16.14
CA LEU A 223 6.43 -15.65 -14.74
C LEU A 223 6.70 -14.28 -14.10
N GLU A 224 7.86 -13.68 -14.38
CA GLU A 224 8.17 -12.32 -13.94
C GLU A 224 7.18 -11.28 -14.53
N ASP A 225 6.73 -11.49 -15.77
CA ASP A 225 5.76 -10.64 -16.46
C ASP A 225 4.29 -10.86 -15.99
N GLY A 226 4.03 -11.86 -15.13
CA GLY A 226 2.67 -12.20 -14.69
C GLY A 226 1.80 -12.92 -15.74
N ALA A 227 2.42 -13.41 -16.82
CA ALA A 227 1.74 -14.07 -17.92
C ALA A 227 1.61 -15.59 -17.67
N TRP A 228 0.90 -15.96 -16.61
CA TRP A 228 0.84 -17.33 -16.05
C TRP A 228 0.48 -18.41 -17.06
N ASP A 229 -0.59 -18.23 -17.84
CA ASP A 229 -1.06 -19.23 -18.81
C ASP A 229 -0.04 -19.45 -19.94
N ALA A 230 0.62 -18.37 -20.38
CA ALA A 230 1.67 -18.45 -21.39
C ALA A 230 2.93 -19.10 -20.82
N ALA A 231 3.33 -18.72 -19.60
CA ALA A 231 4.44 -19.32 -18.88
C ALA A 231 4.24 -20.84 -18.72
N ALA A 232 3.05 -21.26 -18.30
CA ALA A 232 2.69 -22.66 -18.12
C ALA A 232 2.88 -23.47 -19.42
N ARG A 233 2.48 -22.94 -20.58
CA ARG A 233 2.70 -23.62 -21.87
C ARG A 233 4.19 -23.84 -22.19
N TRP A 234 5.03 -22.82 -21.99
CA TRP A 234 6.47 -22.93 -22.23
C TRP A 234 7.17 -23.85 -21.22
N LEU A 235 6.77 -23.79 -19.96
CA LEU A 235 7.33 -24.63 -18.89
C LEU A 235 6.89 -26.09 -19.03
N TYR A 236 5.69 -26.33 -19.54
CA TYR A 236 5.24 -27.66 -19.94
C TYR A 236 6.08 -28.26 -21.07
N TRP A 237 6.46 -27.46 -22.07
CA TRP A 237 7.41 -27.91 -23.09
C TRP A 237 8.77 -28.20 -22.49
N ALA A 238 9.27 -27.35 -21.60
CA ALA A 238 10.54 -27.55 -20.94
C ALA A 238 10.57 -28.87 -20.14
N SER A 239 9.52 -29.15 -19.36
CA SER A 239 9.39 -30.39 -18.57
C SER A 239 9.18 -31.63 -19.45
N SER A 240 8.43 -31.51 -20.55
CA SER A 240 8.23 -32.61 -21.52
C SER A 240 9.51 -32.97 -22.26
N LEU A 241 10.28 -31.95 -22.67
CA LEU A 241 11.57 -32.14 -23.35
C LEU A 241 12.63 -32.68 -22.36
N ARG A 242 12.59 -32.26 -21.09
CA ARG A 242 13.53 -32.69 -20.05
C ARG A 242 12.76 -33.19 -18.82
N PRO A 243 12.30 -34.46 -18.81
CA PRO A 243 11.49 -35.00 -17.72
C PRO A 243 12.15 -34.93 -16.35
N HIS A 244 13.48 -35.02 -16.27
CA HIS A 244 14.23 -34.94 -15.00
C HIS A 244 14.50 -33.50 -14.54
N ASP A 245 14.11 -32.46 -15.30
CA ASP A 245 14.29 -31.06 -14.89
C ASP A 245 13.23 -30.68 -13.83
N LEU A 246 13.61 -30.85 -12.56
CA LEU A 246 12.78 -30.50 -11.41
C LEU A 246 12.36 -29.03 -11.46
N TRP A 247 13.25 -28.12 -11.84
CA TRP A 247 12.96 -26.69 -11.89
C TRP A 247 11.88 -26.36 -12.92
N ALA A 248 11.87 -27.00 -14.08
CA ALA A 248 10.81 -26.81 -15.07
C ALA A 248 9.43 -27.22 -14.51
N ARG A 249 9.37 -28.30 -13.72
CA ARG A 249 8.14 -28.74 -13.04
C ARG A 249 7.72 -27.79 -11.92
N LEU A 250 8.66 -27.33 -11.10
CA LEU A 250 8.39 -26.37 -10.02
C LEU A 250 7.83 -25.06 -10.57
N HIS A 251 8.48 -24.48 -11.59
CA HIS A 251 8.00 -23.26 -12.23
C HIS A 251 6.65 -23.47 -12.94
N LEU A 252 6.41 -24.64 -13.53
CA LEU A 252 5.10 -24.99 -14.09
C LEU A 252 4.01 -25.04 -13.00
N ALA A 253 4.30 -25.63 -11.83
CA ALA A 253 3.38 -25.63 -10.69
C ALA A 253 3.05 -24.20 -10.25
N ILE A 254 4.07 -23.33 -10.13
CA ILE A 254 3.86 -21.90 -9.81
C ILE A 254 2.94 -21.26 -10.84
N ALA A 255 3.23 -21.43 -12.13
CA ALA A 255 2.42 -20.89 -13.22
C ALA A 255 0.95 -21.32 -13.11
N LEU A 256 0.69 -22.60 -12.80
CA LEU A 256 -0.66 -23.13 -12.68
C LEU A 256 -1.37 -22.61 -11.41
N ILE A 257 -0.69 -22.52 -10.27
CA ILE A 257 -1.28 -21.99 -9.02
C ILE A 257 -1.63 -20.52 -9.17
N GLU A 258 -0.69 -19.73 -9.68
CA GLU A 258 -0.87 -18.29 -9.87
C GLU A 258 -1.90 -17.99 -10.97
N GLY A 259 -1.92 -18.79 -12.03
CA GLY A 259 -2.93 -18.73 -13.09
C GLY A 259 -4.33 -19.21 -12.66
N GLY A 260 -4.45 -19.80 -11.45
CA GLY A 260 -5.73 -20.23 -10.90
C GLY A 260 -6.20 -21.61 -11.34
N HIS A 261 -5.31 -22.45 -11.89
CA HIS A 261 -5.55 -23.83 -12.32
C HIS A 261 -5.12 -24.83 -11.22
N LEU A 262 -5.77 -24.76 -10.07
CA LEU A 262 -5.37 -25.43 -8.83
C LEU A 262 -5.39 -26.97 -8.91
N ARG A 263 -6.34 -27.57 -9.61
CA ARG A 263 -6.44 -29.04 -9.77
C ARG A 263 -5.30 -29.61 -10.60
N GLN A 264 -4.97 -28.97 -11.72
CA GLN A 264 -3.82 -29.37 -12.53
C GLN A 264 -2.49 -29.18 -11.77
N ALA A 265 -2.38 -28.10 -10.99
CA ALA A 265 -1.22 -27.88 -10.12
C ALA A 265 -1.07 -28.97 -9.06
N GLU A 266 -2.16 -29.38 -8.41
CA GLU A 266 -2.16 -30.42 -7.39
C GLU A 266 -1.66 -31.76 -7.94
N GLN A 267 -2.14 -32.16 -9.13
CA GLN A 267 -1.68 -33.38 -9.81
C GLN A 267 -0.18 -33.31 -10.13
N LEU A 268 0.30 -32.15 -10.57
CA LEU A 268 1.71 -31.95 -10.88
C LEU A 268 2.59 -32.01 -9.62
N ILE A 269 2.15 -31.38 -8.52
CA ILE A 269 2.87 -31.33 -7.26
C ILE A 269 2.93 -32.72 -6.60
N ALA A 270 1.87 -33.52 -6.72
CA ALA A 270 1.86 -34.90 -6.22
C ALA A 270 2.95 -35.78 -6.87
N ALA A 271 3.40 -35.43 -8.08
CA ALA A 271 4.49 -36.10 -8.78
C ALA A 271 5.90 -35.59 -8.39
N ILE A 272 5.99 -34.58 -7.52
CA ILE A 272 7.26 -34.03 -7.02
C ILE A 272 7.62 -34.73 -5.70
N PRO A 273 8.89 -35.15 -5.50
CA PRO A 273 9.29 -35.79 -4.26
C PRO A 273 9.04 -34.89 -3.03
N ALA A 274 8.34 -35.43 -2.04
CA ALA A 274 7.91 -34.71 -0.83
C ALA A 274 9.07 -34.20 0.05
N GLU A 275 10.27 -34.73 -0.15
CA GLU A 275 11.49 -34.34 0.57
C GLU A 275 12.06 -33.00 0.08
N THR A 276 11.65 -32.53 -1.10
CA THR A 276 12.14 -31.26 -1.65
C THR A 276 11.56 -30.07 -0.88
N PRO A 277 12.40 -29.12 -0.42
CA PRO A 277 11.91 -27.95 0.30
C PRO A 277 11.01 -27.08 -0.59
N GLU A 278 11.31 -26.98 -1.88
CA GLU A 278 10.51 -26.25 -2.86
C GLU A 278 9.14 -26.91 -3.08
N GLY A 279 9.08 -28.25 -3.15
CA GLY A 279 7.82 -28.98 -3.27
C GLY A 279 6.90 -28.73 -2.07
N ARG A 280 7.47 -28.67 -0.86
CA ARG A 280 6.72 -28.33 0.36
C ARG A 280 6.19 -26.90 0.32
N LEU A 281 7.00 -25.94 -0.13
CA LEU A 281 6.56 -24.56 -0.30
C LEU A 281 5.36 -24.48 -1.26
N LEU A 282 5.45 -25.13 -2.43
CA LEU A 282 4.36 -25.14 -3.41
C LEU A 282 3.08 -25.77 -2.87
N LEU A 283 3.20 -26.84 -2.10
CA LEU A 283 2.06 -27.46 -1.44
C LEU A 283 1.40 -26.51 -0.43
N ALA A 284 2.20 -25.79 0.35
CA ALA A 284 1.71 -24.79 1.29
C ALA A 284 1.00 -23.62 0.58
N ILE A 285 1.56 -23.18 -0.55
CA ILE A 285 0.98 -22.15 -1.43
C ILE A 285 -0.37 -22.62 -1.99
N LEU A 286 -0.43 -23.85 -2.49
CA LEU A 286 -1.65 -24.47 -2.99
C LEU A 286 -2.73 -24.51 -1.90
N TRP A 287 -2.41 -24.95 -0.68
CA TRP A 287 -3.35 -24.98 0.44
C TRP A 287 -3.84 -23.58 0.84
N ALA A 288 -2.96 -22.57 0.82
CA ALA A 288 -3.34 -21.19 1.08
C ALA A 288 -4.37 -20.68 0.05
N ARG A 289 -4.21 -21.07 -1.22
CA ARG A 289 -5.13 -20.71 -2.33
C ARG A 289 -6.44 -21.50 -2.27
N GLN A 290 -6.42 -22.73 -1.76
CA GLN A 290 -7.59 -23.57 -1.50
C GLN A 290 -8.34 -23.19 -0.20
N ARG A 291 -7.99 -22.08 0.47
CA ARG A 291 -8.57 -21.66 1.77
C ARG A 291 -8.40 -22.68 2.90
N ARG A 292 -7.25 -23.35 2.96
CA ARG A 292 -6.84 -24.24 4.06
C ARG A 292 -5.72 -23.56 4.88
N PRO A 293 -6.00 -22.47 5.62
CA PRO A 293 -4.96 -21.61 6.19
C PRO A 293 -4.13 -22.30 7.28
N MET A 294 -4.73 -23.20 8.07
CA MET A 294 -4.01 -23.89 9.15
C MET A 294 -2.93 -24.84 8.61
N GLU A 295 -3.25 -25.58 7.55
CA GLU A 295 -2.31 -26.49 6.89
C GLU A 295 -1.21 -25.72 6.15
N ALA A 296 -1.61 -24.66 5.46
CA ALA A 296 -0.67 -23.75 4.81
C ALA A 296 0.34 -23.16 5.82
N LEU A 297 -0.13 -22.61 6.94
CA LEU A 297 0.75 -22.05 7.98
C LEU A 297 1.68 -23.11 8.58
N ALA A 298 1.17 -24.33 8.83
CA ALA A 298 1.99 -25.42 9.37
C ALA A 298 3.16 -25.78 8.44
N ALA A 299 2.93 -25.77 7.13
CA ALA A 299 3.98 -26.01 6.14
C ALA A 299 4.90 -24.80 5.93
N LEU A 300 4.36 -23.58 5.88
CA LEU A 300 5.12 -22.34 5.72
C LEU A 300 6.06 -22.07 6.90
N ASN A 301 5.67 -22.42 8.12
CA ASN A 301 6.52 -22.27 9.32
C ASN A 301 7.80 -23.13 9.26
N ARG A 302 7.85 -24.14 8.39
CA ARG A 302 9.03 -24.98 8.17
C ARG A 302 9.88 -24.52 6.97
N CYS A 303 9.47 -23.44 6.31
CA CYS A 303 10.18 -22.82 5.20
C CYS A 303 10.96 -21.59 5.70
N ASP A 304 11.81 -21.03 4.83
CA ASP A 304 12.56 -19.81 5.15
C ASP A 304 11.60 -18.60 5.27
N PRO A 305 11.48 -17.95 6.44
CA PRO A 305 10.62 -16.78 6.63
C PRO A 305 11.10 -15.52 5.90
N GLN A 306 12.33 -15.51 5.38
CA GLN A 306 12.84 -14.40 4.58
C GLN A 306 12.38 -14.48 3.12
N HIS A 307 11.94 -15.67 2.66
CA HIS A 307 11.54 -15.86 1.28
C HIS A 307 10.26 -15.05 0.94
N PRO A 308 10.25 -14.25 -0.14
CA PRO A 308 9.11 -13.41 -0.53
C PRO A 308 7.76 -14.13 -0.59
N LEU A 309 7.72 -15.28 -1.26
CA LEU A 309 6.50 -16.10 -1.36
C LEU A 309 6.04 -16.62 0.00
N VAL A 310 6.97 -16.99 0.90
CA VAL A 310 6.59 -17.46 2.25
C VAL A 310 5.90 -16.33 3.00
N ARG A 311 6.50 -15.13 3.02
CA ARG A 311 5.88 -13.95 3.63
C ARG A 311 4.50 -13.66 3.05
N TYR A 312 4.38 -13.66 1.72
CA TYR A 312 3.12 -13.40 1.02
C TYR A 312 2.03 -14.40 1.43
N TYR A 313 2.32 -15.69 1.32
CA TYR A 313 1.33 -16.74 1.59
C TYR A 313 1.04 -16.93 3.08
N THR A 314 1.99 -16.61 3.96
CA THR A 314 1.74 -16.50 5.40
C THR A 314 0.78 -15.35 5.68
N ALA A 315 0.97 -14.18 5.06
CA ALA A 315 0.06 -13.05 5.20
C ALA A 315 -1.35 -13.40 4.70
N LEU A 316 -1.44 -14.07 3.55
CA LEU A 316 -2.70 -14.52 2.98
C LEU A 316 -3.41 -15.52 3.91
N ALA A 317 -2.69 -16.47 4.50
CA ALA A 317 -3.27 -17.40 5.46
C ALA A 317 -3.77 -16.70 6.74
N TRP A 318 -3.02 -15.72 7.26
CA TRP A 318 -3.48 -14.89 8.38
C TRP A 318 -4.70 -14.02 8.01
N HIS A 319 -4.76 -13.53 6.78
CA HIS A 319 -5.94 -12.82 6.27
C HIS A 319 -7.19 -13.71 6.32
N TRP A 320 -7.08 -14.97 5.89
CA TRP A 320 -8.18 -15.94 5.97
C TRP A 320 -8.63 -16.24 7.40
N LEU A 321 -7.74 -16.09 8.38
CA LEU A 321 -8.05 -16.21 9.80
C LEU A 321 -8.64 -14.92 10.41
N GLY A 322 -8.77 -13.84 9.63
CA GLY A 322 -9.33 -12.56 10.07
C GLY A 322 -8.28 -11.52 10.50
N GLU A 323 -7.00 -11.88 10.59
CA GLU A 323 -5.92 -11.04 11.11
C GLU A 323 -5.26 -10.18 10.02
N THR A 324 -6.08 -9.51 9.22
CA THR A 324 -5.65 -8.80 7.99
C THR A 324 -4.65 -7.68 8.29
N GLU A 325 -4.90 -6.90 9.34
CA GLU A 325 -4.05 -5.76 9.69
C GLU A 325 -2.64 -6.20 10.09
N ARG A 326 -2.58 -7.21 10.96
CA ARG A 326 -1.32 -7.79 11.39
C ARG A 326 -0.59 -8.45 10.22
N ALA A 327 -1.33 -9.12 9.33
CA ALA A 327 -0.77 -9.73 8.12
C ALA A 327 -0.09 -8.70 7.22
N CYS A 328 -0.76 -7.57 6.93
CA CYS A 328 -0.20 -6.49 6.12
C CYS A 328 1.10 -5.93 6.72
N ILE A 329 1.09 -5.60 8.02
CA ILE A 329 2.22 -4.92 8.68
C ILE A 329 3.41 -5.88 8.88
N SER A 330 3.16 -7.10 9.33
CA SER A 330 4.23 -8.03 9.71
C SER A 330 4.88 -8.73 8.53
N TYR A 331 4.17 -8.94 7.42
CA TYR A 331 4.65 -9.80 6.32
C TYR A 331 4.70 -9.12 4.95
N LEU A 332 3.69 -8.32 4.59
CA LEU A 332 3.60 -7.71 3.24
C LEU A 332 4.30 -6.34 3.15
N GLU A 333 4.23 -5.52 4.19
CA GLU A 333 4.89 -4.21 4.20
C GLU A 333 6.42 -4.32 4.04
N PRO A 334 7.13 -5.26 4.72
CA PRO A 334 8.57 -5.45 4.51
C PRO A 334 8.90 -5.89 3.08
N LEU A 335 8.11 -6.79 2.51
CA LEU A 335 8.30 -7.30 1.14
C LEU A 335 8.28 -6.17 0.11
N TYR A 336 7.35 -5.23 0.23
CA TYR A 336 7.31 -4.07 -0.66
C TYR A 336 8.51 -3.13 -0.48
N ARG A 337 8.99 -2.93 0.75
CA ARG A 337 10.18 -2.09 0.98
C ARG A 337 11.41 -2.66 0.29
N GLU A 338 11.48 -3.97 0.15
CA GLU A 338 12.54 -4.69 -0.57
C GLU A 338 12.31 -4.67 -2.09
N ASP A 339 11.08 -4.92 -2.55
CA ASP A 339 10.68 -4.87 -3.96
C ASP A 339 9.31 -4.20 -4.18
N PRO A 340 9.30 -2.89 -4.50
CA PRO A 340 8.07 -2.12 -4.74
C PRO A 340 7.25 -2.60 -5.94
N ALA A 341 7.85 -3.30 -6.90
CA ALA A 341 7.17 -3.71 -8.13
C ALA A 341 6.27 -4.95 -7.91
N SER A 342 6.64 -5.82 -6.99
CA SER A 342 5.98 -7.12 -6.74
C SER A 342 4.46 -7.02 -6.52
N LEU A 343 4.02 -6.22 -5.53
CA LEU A 343 2.59 -6.06 -5.20
C LEU A 343 1.83 -5.30 -6.28
N ARG A 344 2.49 -4.38 -6.99
CA ARG A 344 1.90 -3.62 -8.09
C ARG A 344 1.56 -4.55 -9.26
N VAL A 345 2.49 -5.42 -9.66
CA VAL A 345 2.28 -6.41 -10.71
C VAL A 345 1.14 -7.34 -10.30
N ARG A 346 1.16 -7.88 -9.07
CA ARG A 346 0.10 -8.76 -8.58
C ARG A 346 -1.28 -8.10 -8.55
N LEU A 347 -1.36 -6.85 -8.10
CA LEU A 347 -2.61 -6.08 -8.10
C LEU A 347 -3.19 -5.99 -9.53
N SER A 348 -2.34 -5.71 -10.52
CA SER A 348 -2.77 -5.60 -11.92
C SER A 348 -3.27 -6.93 -12.50
N GLU A 349 -2.66 -8.05 -12.12
CA GLU A 349 -3.06 -9.39 -12.55
C GLU A 349 -4.42 -9.79 -11.98
N LEU A 350 -4.61 -9.62 -10.67
CA LEU A 350 -5.86 -9.97 -10.00
C LEU A 350 -7.03 -9.15 -10.55
N LEU A 351 -6.79 -7.86 -10.84
CA LEU A 351 -7.76 -7.02 -11.53
C LEU A 351 -8.06 -7.52 -12.94
N ARG A 352 -7.08 -8.03 -13.68
CA ARG A 352 -7.31 -8.60 -15.01
C ARG A 352 -8.18 -9.86 -14.91
N TRP A 353 -7.81 -10.81 -14.04
CA TRP A 353 -8.54 -12.05 -13.85
C TRP A 353 -9.99 -11.82 -13.41
N LEU A 354 -10.23 -10.96 -12.42
CA LEU A 354 -11.60 -10.68 -11.94
C LEU A 354 -12.50 -10.02 -12.99
N ASN A 355 -11.92 -9.43 -14.04
CA ASN A 355 -12.66 -8.74 -15.08
C ASN A 355 -12.79 -9.53 -16.39
N GLU A 356 -12.08 -10.65 -16.55
CA GLU A 356 -12.35 -11.57 -17.65
C GLU A 356 -13.76 -12.16 -17.46
N PRO A 357 -14.57 -12.30 -18.52
CA PRO A 357 -15.96 -12.79 -18.42
C PRO A 357 -16.05 -14.24 -17.93
#